data_AF-A0A7J6PQL6-F1
#
_entry.id   AF-A0A7J6PQL6-F1
#
_cell.length_a   1.000
_cell.length_b   1.000
_cell.length_c   1.000
_cell.angle_alpha   90.00
_cell.angle_beta   90.00
_cell.angle_gamma   90.00
#
_symmetry.space_group_name_H-M   'P 1'
#
loop_
_entity.id
_entity.type
_entity.pdbx_description
1 polymer ?
#
loop_
_entity_poly.entity_id
_entity_poly.type
_entity_poly.pdbx_seq_one_letter_code
_entity_poly.pdbx_strand_id
1 'polypeptide(L)'
;GPPPFDAFERATRDFLETSMICGMEAGDHRKELARRQNAMHDAMRAALPKADRGLQLSMFKMTAILDGFTAACSVKYLDPVVNREIWEPLQADLRALCSRAFRILSGTPKKVEEIEELRRSSERVKGRIKLMLMSYSKGLVRCEDWRWVASGRELSRVEAALIAVPHFAEALASYLEAKPEGVPRKSWADY
;
A
#
# COMPACT_ATOMS: atom_id res chain seq x y z
N GLY A 1 -15.88 -22.90 -3.12
CA GLY A 1 -15.23 -21.67 -2.61
C GLY A 1 -13.80 -21.61 -3.09
N PRO A 2 -13.23 -20.41 -3.31
CA PRO A 2 -11.87 -20.28 -3.84
C PRO A 2 -10.78 -20.76 -2.86
N PRO A 3 -9.58 -21.12 -3.35
CA PRO A 3 -8.42 -21.42 -2.52
C PRO A 3 -8.14 -20.31 -1.50
N PRO A 4 -7.65 -20.65 -0.30
CA PRO A 4 -7.37 -19.66 0.75
C PRO A 4 -6.42 -18.54 0.31
N PHE A 5 -5.39 -18.86 -0.48
CA PHE A 5 -4.45 -17.86 -1.01
C PHE A 5 -5.13 -16.86 -1.95
N ASP A 6 -5.96 -17.34 -2.87
CA ASP A 6 -6.71 -16.49 -3.79
C ASP A 6 -7.69 -15.58 -3.04
N ALA A 7 -8.29 -16.08 -1.95
CA ALA A 7 -9.16 -15.28 -1.09
C ALA A 7 -8.38 -14.17 -0.39
N PHE A 8 -7.19 -14.48 0.14
CA PHE A 8 -6.29 -13.50 0.76
C PHE A 8 -5.84 -12.42 -0.23
N GLU A 9 -5.38 -12.81 -1.41
CA GLU A 9 -4.90 -11.90 -2.46
C GLU A 9 -6.00 -10.94 -2.92
N ARG A 10 -7.23 -11.43 -3.11
CA ARG A 10 -8.39 -10.59 -3.41
C ARG A 10 -8.72 -9.63 -2.28
N ALA A 11 -8.79 -10.11 -1.04
CA ALA A 11 -9.12 -9.26 0.10
C ALA A 11 -8.05 -8.17 0.33
N THR A 12 -6.78 -8.50 0.11
CA THR A 12 -5.65 -7.57 0.17
C THR A 12 -5.76 -6.50 -0.91
N ARG A 13 -6.02 -6.90 -2.17
CA ARG A 13 -6.23 -5.97 -3.29
C ARG A 13 -7.38 -5.02 -2.99
N ASP A 14 -8.54 -5.57 -2.64
CA ASP A 14 -9.75 -4.79 -2.36
C ASP A 14 -9.53 -3.81 -1.21
N PHE A 15 -8.79 -4.20 -0.17
CA PHE A 15 -8.49 -3.32 0.96
C PHE A 15 -7.53 -2.19 0.59
N LEU A 16 -6.44 -2.48 -0.13
CA LEU A 16 -5.49 -1.45 -0.57
C LEU A 16 -6.16 -0.47 -1.54
N GLU A 17 -6.95 -0.96 -2.50
CA GLU A 17 -7.69 -0.12 -3.45
C GLU A 17 -8.65 0.82 -2.74
N THR A 18 -9.48 0.26 -1.85
CA THR A 18 -10.42 1.05 -1.05
C THR A 18 -9.69 2.06 -0.18
N SER A 19 -8.58 1.68 0.45
CA SER A 19 -7.80 2.58 1.30
C SER A 19 -7.19 3.75 0.52
N MET A 20 -6.74 3.50 -0.71
CA MET A 20 -6.22 4.55 -1.60
C MET A 20 -7.32 5.51 -2.04
N ILE A 21 -8.49 4.98 -2.44
CA ILE A 21 -9.65 5.80 -2.82
C ILE A 21 -10.11 6.64 -1.62
N CYS A 22 -10.33 6.01 -0.47
CA CYS A 22 -10.77 6.69 0.75
C CYS A 22 -9.72 7.66 1.31
N GLY A 23 -8.43 7.45 1.05
CA GLY A 23 -7.35 8.39 1.38
C GLY A 23 -7.26 9.58 0.41
N MET A 24 -7.93 9.51 -0.75
CA MET A 24 -7.95 10.56 -1.78
C MET A 24 -9.31 11.29 -1.86
N GLU A 25 -10.38 10.72 -1.31
CA GLU A 25 -11.72 11.30 -1.29
C GLU A 25 -12.06 11.91 0.08
N ALA A 26 -12.83 13.00 0.08
CA ALA A 26 -13.32 13.62 1.31
C ALA A 26 -14.52 12.83 1.86
N GLY A 27 -14.39 12.23 3.04
CA GLY A 27 -15.49 11.52 3.69
C GLY A 27 -15.09 10.71 4.93
N ASP A 28 -16.07 10.29 5.74
CA ASP A 28 -15.85 9.32 6.81
C ASP A 28 -16.03 7.90 6.28
N HIS A 29 -14.91 7.26 5.93
CA HIS A 29 -14.89 5.91 5.37
C HIS A 29 -14.53 4.83 6.39
N ARG A 30 -14.45 5.16 7.69
CA ARG A 30 -13.94 4.24 8.73
C ARG A 30 -14.66 2.89 8.77
N LYS A 31 -15.99 2.90 8.61
CA LYS A 31 -16.81 1.68 8.64
C LYS A 31 -16.47 0.74 7.48
N GLU A 32 -16.31 1.27 6.27
CA GLU A 32 -15.96 0.47 5.10
C GLU A 32 -14.52 -0.04 5.18
N LEU A 33 -13.58 0.82 5.60
CA LEU A 33 -12.18 0.43 5.81
C LEU A 33 -12.07 -0.69 6.85
N ALA A 34 -12.74 -0.57 8.00
CA ALA A 34 -12.76 -1.61 9.02
C ALA A 34 -13.37 -2.93 8.50
N ARG A 35 -14.44 -2.86 7.71
CA ARG A 35 -15.07 -4.04 7.10
C ARG A 35 -14.10 -4.77 6.16
N ARG A 36 -13.39 -4.03 5.30
CA ARG A 36 -12.41 -4.58 4.35
C ARG A 36 -11.17 -5.12 5.05
N GLN A 37 -10.70 -4.42 6.07
CA GLN A 37 -9.61 -4.86 6.94
C GLN A 37 -9.95 -6.21 7.60
N ASN A 38 -11.13 -6.34 8.21
CA ASN A 38 -11.57 -7.59 8.82
C ASN A 38 -11.63 -8.74 7.81
N ALA A 39 -12.17 -8.50 6.61
CA ALA A 39 -12.21 -9.50 5.54
C ALA A 39 -10.80 -9.96 5.11
N MET A 40 -9.84 -9.04 5.02
CA MET A 40 -8.43 -9.36 4.76
C MET A 40 -7.83 -10.22 5.87
N HIS A 41 -8.03 -9.85 7.15
CA HIS A 41 -7.54 -10.62 8.29
C HIS A 41 -8.13 -12.02 8.37
N ASP A 42 -9.43 -12.18 8.08
CA ASP A 42 -10.09 -13.49 8.07
C ASP A 42 -9.53 -14.37 6.94
N ALA A 43 -9.32 -13.81 5.75
CA ALA A 43 -8.71 -14.52 4.62
C ALA A 43 -7.26 -14.93 4.92
N MET A 44 -6.50 -14.04 5.58
CA MET A 44 -5.14 -14.34 6.04
C MET A 44 -5.13 -15.51 7.03
N ARG A 45 -5.99 -15.47 8.07
CA ARG A 45 -6.11 -16.55 9.06
C ARG A 45 -6.45 -17.90 8.42
N ALA A 46 -7.26 -17.91 7.35
CA ALA A 46 -7.58 -19.12 6.61
C ALA A 46 -6.40 -19.66 5.77
N ALA A 47 -5.52 -18.79 5.28
CA ALA A 47 -4.38 -19.15 4.44
C ALA A 47 -3.12 -19.53 5.24
N LEU A 48 -2.88 -18.90 6.40
CA LEU A 48 -1.69 -19.12 7.25
C LEU A 48 -1.35 -20.60 7.53
N PRO A 49 -2.31 -21.48 7.90
CA PRO A 49 -2.00 -22.87 8.23
C PRO A 49 -1.45 -23.70 7.06
N LYS A 50 -1.65 -23.22 5.82
CA LYS A 50 -1.23 -23.90 4.58
C LYS A 50 0.02 -23.28 3.97
N ALA A 51 0.45 -22.14 4.50
CA ALA A 51 1.61 -21.41 4.03
C ALA A 51 2.88 -21.94 4.70
N ASP A 52 3.98 -22.02 3.96
CA ASP A 52 5.30 -22.20 4.56
C ASP A 52 5.72 -20.94 5.35
N ARG A 53 6.80 -21.05 6.11
CA ARG A 53 7.28 -19.97 7.00
C ARG A 53 7.66 -18.69 6.24
N GLY A 54 8.19 -18.80 5.03
CA GLY A 54 8.56 -17.65 4.21
C GLY A 54 7.32 -16.90 3.73
N LEU A 55 6.33 -17.66 3.25
CA LEU A 55 5.05 -17.12 2.78
C LEU A 55 4.25 -16.50 3.93
N GLN A 56 4.21 -17.15 5.09
CA GLN A 56 3.61 -16.59 6.31
C GLN A 56 4.22 -15.23 6.66
N LEU A 57 5.55 -15.11 6.67
CA LEU A 57 6.23 -13.87 6.99
C LEU A 57 5.89 -12.75 5.99
N SER A 58 5.84 -13.06 4.70
CA SER A 58 5.46 -12.09 3.67
C SER A 58 4.01 -11.63 3.84
N MET A 59 3.08 -12.54 4.11
CA MET A 59 1.69 -12.20 4.41
C MET A 59 1.58 -11.28 5.65
N PHE A 60 2.29 -11.59 6.74
CA PHE A 60 2.33 -10.74 7.94
C PHE A 60 2.85 -9.33 7.62
N LYS A 61 3.93 -9.21 6.85
CA LYS A 61 4.46 -7.90 6.43
C LYS A 61 3.45 -7.10 5.62
N MET A 62 2.84 -7.72 4.61
CA MET A 62 1.82 -7.06 3.78
C MET A 62 0.66 -6.53 4.62
N THR A 63 0.10 -7.38 5.51
CA THR A 63 -1.01 -7.01 6.38
C THR A 63 -0.63 -5.89 7.35
N ALA A 64 0.53 -5.98 8.01
CA ALA A 64 0.98 -4.95 8.96
C ALA A 64 1.16 -3.58 8.29
N ILE A 65 1.66 -3.55 7.04
CA ILE A 65 1.82 -2.32 6.27
C ILE A 65 0.45 -1.70 5.95
N LEU A 66 -0.51 -2.52 5.54
CA LEU A 66 -1.87 -2.06 5.21
C LEU A 66 -2.65 -1.60 6.45
N ASP A 67 -2.47 -2.26 7.60
CA ASP A 67 -3.02 -1.81 8.88
C ASP A 67 -2.45 -0.43 9.27
N GLY A 68 -1.14 -0.23 9.07
CA GLY A 68 -0.48 1.06 9.29
C GLY A 68 -0.99 2.17 8.36
N PHE A 69 -1.35 1.82 7.13
CA PHE A 69 -1.90 2.76 6.15
C PHE A 69 -3.25 3.35 6.61
N THR A 70 -4.11 2.56 7.28
CA THR A 70 -5.44 3.03 7.74
C THR A 70 -5.33 4.13 8.80
N ALA A 71 -4.33 4.06 9.68
CA ALA A 71 -4.05 5.09 10.67
C ALA A 71 -3.62 6.42 10.02
N ALA A 72 -2.98 6.34 8.84
CA ALA A 72 -2.48 7.48 8.10
C ALA A 72 -3.54 8.08 7.14
N CYS A 73 -4.38 7.24 6.52
CA CYS A 73 -5.55 7.67 5.74
C CYS A 73 -6.66 8.31 6.60
N SER A 74 -6.62 8.12 7.92
CA SER A 74 -7.57 8.72 8.85
C SER A 74 -7.23 10.17 9.28
N VAL A 75 -6.21 10.78 8.67
CA VAL A 75 -5.90 12.20 8.83
C VAL A 75 -7.03 12.99 8.15
N LYS A 76 -8.08 13.32 8.92
CA LYS A 76 -9.31 13.98 8.43
C LYS A 76 -9.04 15.27 7.63
N TYR A 77 -7.91 15.92 7.85
CA TYR A 77 -7.45 17.09 7.13
C TYR A 77 -5.93 17.05 7.04
N LEU A 78 -5.39 16.78 5.85
CA LEU A 78 -4.01 17.17 5.58
C LEU A 78 -3.97 18.69 5.54
N ASP A 79 -2.95 19.28 6.16
CA ASP A 79 -2.68 20.70 5.98
C ASP A 79 -2.65 21.03 4.47
N PRO A 80 -3.36 22.07 3.99
CA PRO A 80 -3.46 22.35 2.56
C PRO A 80 -2.11 22.55 1.87
N VAL A 81 -1.11 23.08 2.59
CA VAL A 81 0.24 23.26 2.06
C VAL A 81 0.93 21.90 1.95
N VAL A 82 0.85 21.06 2.98
CA VAL A 82 1.38 19.69 2.92
C VAL A 82 0.73 18.88 1.80
N ASN A 83 -0.58 19.03 1.61
CA ASN A 83 -1.31 18.36 0.53
C ASN A 83 -0.77 18.79 -0.85
N ARG A 84 -0.66 20.10 -1.10
CA ARG A 84 -0.19 20.64 -2.39
C ARG A 84 1.28 20.35 -2.67
N GLU A 85 2.15 20.50 -1.66
CA GLU A 85 3.60 20.42 -1.84
C GLU A 85 4.14 18.98 -1.76
N ILE A 86 3.42 18.05 -1.11
CA ILE A 86 3.92 16.69 -0.86
C ILE A 86 2.95 15.63 -1.40
N TRP A 87 1.67 15.68 -1.02
CA TRP A 87 0.73 14.60 -1.32
C TRP A 87 0.36 14.55 -2.80
N GLU A 88 -0.15 15.65 -3.37
CA GLU A 88 -0.59 15.75 -4.77
C GLU A 88 0.50 15.37 -5.79
N PRO A 89 1.76 15.83 -5.67
CA PRO A 89 2.82 15.49 -6.64
C PRO A 89 3.17 13.99 -6.68
N LEU A 90 2.84 13.24 -5.62
CA LEU A 90 3.12 11.81 -5.51
C LEU A 90 1.92 10.92 -5.84
N GLN A 91 0.71 11.46 -5.93
CA GLN A 91 -0.50 10.65 -6.17
C GLN A 91 -0.42 9.83 -7.46
N ALA A 92 0.12 10.40 -8.54
CA ALA A 92 0.25 9.69 -9.82
C ALA A 92 1.18 8.48 -9.69
N ASP A 93 2.32 8.65 -9.01
CA ASP A 93 3.30 7.59 -8.79
C ASP A 93 2.73 6.48 -7.90
N LEU A 94 2.05 6.85 -6.81
CA LEU A 94 1.41 5.91 -5.89
C LEU A 94 0.27 5.16 -6.59
N ARG A 95 -0.56 5.83 -7.40
CA ARG A 95 -1.61 5.19 -8.22
C ARG A 95 -1.02 4.23 -9.24
N ALA A 96 0.08 4.59 -9.89
CA ALA A 96 0.76 3.72 -10.86
C ALA A 96 1.34 2.48 -10.17
N LEU A 97 1.95 2.65 -8.99
CA LEU A 97 2.52 1.55 -8.21
C LEU A 97 1.43 0.61 -7.67
N CYS A 98 0.33 1.16 -7.13
CA CYS A 98 -0.85 0.39 -6.74
C CYS A 98 -1.46 -0.37 -7.92
N SER A 99 -1.66 0.29 -9.07
CA SER A 99 -2.18 -0.35 -10.28
C SER A 99 -1.32 -1.54 -10.71
N ARG A 100 0.01 -1.41 -10.63
CA ARG A 100 0.93 -2.53 -10.91
C ARG A 100 0.77 -3.64 -9.87
N ALA A 101 0.74 -3.31 -8.58
CA ALA A 101 0.53 -4.28 -7.52
C ALA A 101 -0.80 -5.04 -7.69
N PHE A 102 -1.88 -4.37 -8.08
CA PHE A 102 -3.19 -4.99 -8.36
C PHE A 102 -3.16 -5.91 -9.58
N ARG A 103 -2.54 -5.47 -10.68
CA ARG A 103 -2.34 -6.31 -11.87
C ARG A 103 -1.52 -7.56 -11.54
N ILE A 104 -0.61 -7.45 -10.58
CA ILE A 104 0.21 -8.57 -10.14
C ILE A 104 -0.60 -9.53 -9.25
N LEU A 105 -1.52 -9.03 -8.44
CA LEU A 105 -2.49 -9.87 -7.69
C LEU A 105 -3.57 -10.50 -8.59
N SER A 106 -3.77 -10.02 -9.83
CA SER A 106 -4.74 -10.59 -10.76
C SER A 106 -4.19 -11.83 -11.48
N GLY A 107 -4.21 -12.98 -10.79
CA GLY A 107 -4.48 -14.33 -11.32
C GLY A 107 -3.74 -14.85 -12.57
N THR A 108 -2.62 -14.26 -12.99
CA THR A 108 -1.78 -14.81 -14.06
C THR A 108 -0.39 -15.19 -13.51
N PRO A 109 0.22 -16.30 -13.97
CA PRO A 109 1.62 -16.60 -13.67
C PRO A 109 2.48 -15.40 -14.05
N LYS A 110 3.32 -14.95 -13.11
CA LYS A 110 4.09 -13.73 -13.27
C LYS A 110 5.50 -14.08 -13.70
N LYS A 111 6.00 -13.32 -14.66
CA LYS A 111 7.40 -13.45 -15.06
C LYS A 111 8.28 -12.72 -14.03
N VAL A 112 9.50 -13.21 -13.85
CA VAL A 112 10.47 -12.63 -12.91
C VAL A 112 10.66 -11.12 -13.16
N GLU A 113 10.61 -10.71 -14.43
CA GLU A 113 10.76 -9.30 -14.83
C GLU A 113 9.64 -8.40 -14.27
N GLU A 114 8.43 -8.92 -14.06
CA GLU A 114 7.33 -8.14 -13.45
C GLU A 114 7.56 -7.91 -11.95
N ILE A 115 8.14 -8.90 -11.26
CA ILE A 115 8.51 -8.81 -9.84
C ILE A 115 9.65 -7.81 -9.68
N GLU A 116 10.67 -7.88 -10.53
CA GLU A 116 11.80 -6.95 -10.53
C GLU A 116 11.37 -5.51 -10.87
N GLU A 117 10.47 -5.33 -11.83
CA GLU A 117 9.92 -4.01 -12.15
C GLU A 117 9.11 -3.43 -10.98
N LEU A 118 8.37 -4.26 -10.24
CA LEU A 118 7.66 -3.83 -9.03
C LEU A 118 8.64 -3.30 -7.97
N ARG A 119 9.74 -4.03 -7.72
CA ARG A 119 10.81 -3.60 -6.81
C ARG A 119 11.47 -2.29 -7.26
N ARG A 120 11.88 -2.21 -8.53
CA ARG A 120 12.49 -0.99 -9.10
C ARG A 120 11.56 0.22 -9.02
N SER A 121 10.28 0.02 -9.24
CA SER A 121 9.27 1.07 -9.11
C SER A 121 9.11 1.52 -7.67
N SER A 122 9.05 0.57 -6.73
CA SER A 122 8.99 0.86 -5.29
C SER A 122 10.17 1.72 -4.84
N GLU A 123 11.41 1.30 -5.16
CA GLU A 123 12.62 2.04 -4.80
C GLU A 123 12.64 3.46 -5.37
N ARG A 124 12.20 3.61 -6.63
CA ARG A 124 12.10 4.93 -7.28
C ARG A 124 11.12 5.85 -6.54
N VAL A 125 9.95 5.34 -6.18
CA VAL A 125 8.93 6.12 -5.45
C VAL A 125 9.41 6.47 -4.05
N LYS A 126 10.05 5.55 -3.32
CA LYS A 126 10.68 5.84 -2.01
C LYS A 126 11.73 6.95 -2.11
N GLY A 127 12.59 6.87 -3.12
CA GLY A 127 13.60 7.91 -3.39
C GLY A 127 12.95 9.28 -3.62
N ARG A 128 11.87 9.33 -4.41
CA ARG A 128 11.14 10.57 -4.67
C ARG A 128 10.45 11.14 -3.43
N ILE A 129 9.80 10.29 -2.63
CA ILE A 129 9.20 10.67 -1.33
C ILE A 129 10.26 11.34 -0.45
N LYS A 130 11.42 10.70 -0.27
CA LYS A 130 12.51 11.23 0.55
C LYS A 130 13.02 12.58 0.05
N LEU A 131 13.25 12.72 -1.25
CA LEU A 131 13.70 13.98 -1.85
C LEU A 131 12.67 15.10 -1.65
N MET A 132 11.38 14.78 -1.78
CA MET A 132 10.29 15.75 -1.61
C MET A 132 10.19 16.22 -0.16
N LEU A 133 10.20 15.30 0.81
CA LEU A 133 10.19 15.62 2.24
C LEU A 133 11.40 16.48 2.65
N MET A 134 12.60 16.15 2.13
CA MET A 134 13.81 16.96 2.36
C MET A 134 13.69 18.36 1.74
N SER A 135 13.14 18.47 0.54
CA SER A 135 13.00 19.75 -0.17
C SER A 135 11.98 20.65 0.49
N TYR A 136 10.84 20.07 0.89
CA TYR A 136 9.80 20.75 1.67
C TYR A 136 10.37 21.27 2.99
N SER A 137 11.09 20.43 3.74
CA SER A 137 11.73 20.82 5.01
C SER A 137 12.72 21.96 4.83
N LYS A 138 13.55 21.96 3.77
CA LYS A 138 14.48 23.06 3.47
C LYS A 138 13.78 24.34 3.00
N GLY A 139 12.70 24.21 2.24
CA GLY A 139 11.87 25.33 1.80
C GLY A 139 11.21 26.06 2.98
N LEU A 140 10.73 25.29 3.96
CA LEU A 140 10.21 25.84 5.22
C LEU A 140 11.27 26.63 6.01
N VAL A 141 12.51 26.16 6.05
CA VAL A 141 13.63 26.86 6.74
C VAL A 141 13.96 28.21 6.09
N ARG A 142 13.62 28.41 4.82
CA ARG A 142 13.97 29.62 4.04
C ARG A 142 12.84 30.66 3.97
N CYS A 143 11.61 30.29 4.32
CA CYS A 143 10.48 31.23 4.33
C CYS A 143 10.39 31.93 5.70
N GLU A 144 10.23 33.25 5.66
CA GLU A 144 10.41 34.19 6.77
C GLU A 144 9.52 33.88 8.00
N ASP A 145 10.15 33.88 9.19
CA ASP A 145 9.53 33.88 10.53
C ASP A 145 8.68 32.66 10.99
N TRP A 146 9.11 31.42 10.71
CA TRP A 146 8.58 30.18 11.36
C TRP A 146 7.06 29.99 11.29
N ARG A 147 6.36 30.65 10.39
CA ARG A 147 4.91 30.41 10.21
C ARG A 147 4.74 29.32 9.17
N TRP A 148 4.52 28.08 9.61
CA TRP A 148 3.28 27.31 9.36
C TRP A 148 3.25 26.00 10.17
N VAL A 149 2.02 25.61 10.52
CA VAL A 149 1.60 24.69 11.57
C VAL A 149 1.58 23.24 11.06
N ALA A 150 2.73 22.67 10.70
CA ALA A 150 2.86 21.23 10.55
C ALA A 150 3.84 20.72 11.61
N SER A 151 3.29 20.14 12.68
CA SER A 151 4.11 19.50 13.71
C SER A 151 4.98 18.40 13.09
N GLY A 152 6.18 18.14 13.60
CA GLY A 152 6.99 17.00 13.15
C GLY A 152 6.21 15.68 13.19
N ARG A 153 5.24 15.57 14.09
CA ARG A 153 4.28 14.47 14.17
C ARG A 153 3.38 14.35 12.93
N GLU A 154 2.91 15.46 12.34
CA GLU A 154 2.13 15.44 11.10
C GLU A 154 2.97 15.02 9.90
N LEU A 155 4.21 15.54 9.80
CA LEU A 155 5.13 15.12 8.74
C LEU A 155 5.46 13.63 8.83
N SER A 156 5.70 13.09 10.03
CA SER A 156 5.92 11.65 10.21
C SER A 156 4.69 10.81 9.84
N ARG A 157 3.47 11.30 10.08
CA ARG A 157 2.24 10.60 9.67
C ARG A 157 2.07 10.59 8.16
N VAL A 158 2.37 11.70 7.50
CA VAL A 158 2.33 11.81 6.03
C VAL A 158 3.41 10.93 5.41
N GLU A 159 4.63 10.96 5.92
CA GLU A 159 5.70 10.06 5.49
C GLU A 159 5.28 8.59 5.64
N ALA A 160 4.77 8.19 6.81
CA ALA A 160 4.29 6.84 7.04
C ALA A 160 3.19 6.42 6.04
N ALA A 161 2.26 7.32 5.71
CA ALA A 161 1.24 7.08 4.68
C ALA A 161 1.86 6.85 3.29
N LEU A 162 2.80 7.72 2.91
CA LEU A 162 3.42 7.74 1.60
C LEU A 162 4.30 6.50 1.36
N ILE A 163 5.06 6.07 2.37
CA ILE A 163 5.97 4.91 2.25
C ILE A 163 5.25 3.56 2.36
N ALA A 164 4.02 3.53 2.87
CA ALA A 164 3.26 2.29 3.03
C ALA A 164 3.01 1.59 1.68
N VAL A 165 2.65 2.33 0.63
CA VAL A 165 2.40 1.76 -0.70
C VAL A 165 3.66 1.12 -1.30
N PRO A 166 4.83 1.80 -1.33
CA PRO A 166 6.10 1.17 -1.71
C PRO A 166 6.46 -0.05 -0.87
N HIS A 167 6.39 0.03 0.46
CA HIS A 167 6.69 -1.12 1.31
C HIS A 167 5.76 -2.31 1.03
N PHE A 168 4.48 -2.04 0.75
CA PHE A 168 3.55 -3.07 0.35
C PHE A 168 3.95 -3.71 -0.98
N ALA A 169 4.37 -2.92 -1.97
CA ALA A 169 4.85 -3.42 -3.26
C ALA A 169 6.08 -4.34 -3.10
N GLU A 170 7.01 -4.00 -2.21
CA GLU A 170 8.15 -4.87 -1.87
C GLU A 170 7.74 -6.15 -1.16
N ALA A 171 6.84 -6.07 -0.19
CA ALA A 171 6.33 -7.23 0.51
C ALA A 171 5.57 -8.18 -0.45
N LEU A 172 4.82 -7.61 -1.40
CA LEU A 172 4.16 -8.35 -2.47
C LEU A 172 5.18 -9.01 -3.42
N ALA A 173 6.26 -8.33 -3.79
CA ALA A 173 7.33 -8.94 -4.58
C ALA A 173 7.93 -10.16 -3.87
N SER A 174 8.24 -10.04 -2.58
CA SER A 174 8.74 -11.15 -1.76
C SER A 174 7.71 -12.28 -1.58
N TYR A 175 6.42 -11.97 -1.50
CA TYR A 175 5.35 -12.97 -1.48
C TYR A 175 5.32 -13.79 -2.77
N LEU A 176 5.51 -13.16 -3.93
CA LEU A 176 5.49 -13.84 -5.22
C LEU A 176 6.73 -14.70 -5.48
N GLU A 177 7.91 -14.23 -5.05
CA GLU A 177 9.14 -15.03 -5.06
C GLU A 177 8.99 -16.30 -4.20
N ALA A 178 8.31 -16.18 -3.06
CA ALA A 178 8.01 -17.30 -2.18
C ALA A 178 6.86 -18.19 -2.68
N LYS A 179 6.13 -17.78 -3.74
CA LYS A 179 5.01 -18.52 -4.33
C LYS A 179 5.25 -18.78 -5.83
N PRO A 180 6.28 -19.57 -6.20
CA PRO A 180 6.72 -19.77 -7.59
C PRO A 180 5.66 -20.42 -8.49
N GLU A 181 4.72 -21.15 -7.90
CA GLU A 181 3.64 -21.85 -8.61
C GLU A 181 2.51 -20.90 -9.07
N GLY A 182 2.57 -19.63 -8.63
CA GLY A 182 1.61 -18.59 -8.96
C GLY A 182 0.22 -18.82 -8.38
N VAL A 183 -0.76 -18.12 -8.95
CA VAL A 183 -2.19 -18.28 -8.66
C VAL A 183 -2.79 -19.01 -9.85
N PRO A 184 -3.21 -20.28 -9.71
CA PRO A 184 -3.93 -20.96 -10.77
C PRO A 184 -5.18 -20.15 -11.09
N ARG A 185 -5.31 -19.69 -12.34
CA ARG A 185 -6.52 -19.00 -12.81
C ARG A 185 -7.62 -20.06 -12.94
N LYS A 186 -8.33 -20.36 -11.85
CA LYS A 186 -9.62 -21.05 -11.96
C LYS A 186 -10.63 -20.03 -12.49
N SER A 187 -11.20 -20.30 -13.66
CA SER A 187 -12.27 -19.49 -14.20
C SER A 187 -13.50 -19.64 -13.29
N TRP A 188 -14.43 -18.70 -13.35
CA TRP A 188 -15.71 -18.81 -12.63
C TRP A 188 -16.51 -20.07 -13.01
N ALA A 189 -16.24 -20.65 -14.19
CA ALA A 189 -16.87 -21.90 -14.62
C ALA A 189 -16.30 -23.15 -13.92
N ASP A 190 -15.16 -23.02 -13.21
CA ASP A 190 -14.47 -24.11 -12.52
C ASP A 190 -14.82 -24.19 -11.02
N TYR A 191 -15.86 -23.46 -10.57
CA TYR A 191 -16.33 -23.38 -9.18
C TYR A 191 -17.77 -23.83 -8.98
#